data_AF-A0A940A0N3-F1
#
_entry.id   AF-A0A940A0N3-F1
#
_cell.length_a   1.000
_cell.length_b   1.000
_cell.length_c   1.000
_cell.angle_alpha   90.00
_cell.angle_beta   90.00
_cell.angle_gamma   90.00
#
_symmetry.space_group_name_H-M   'P 1'
#
loop_
_entity.id
_entity.type
_entity.pdbx_description
1 polymer ?
#
loop_
_entity_poly.entity_id
_entity_poly.type
_entity_poly.pdbx_seq_one_letter_code
_entity_poly.pdbx_strand_id
1 'polypeptide(L)'
;MREMSTDYSGRCGNCHEPMRDNDLFCRYCGTPRGEGDFLPYENINCCVYGPPMVTTHTCTDCGYSWNVRRLGGDNARFCPECGSPVSTELKEDW
;
A
#
# COMPACT_ATOMS: atom_id res chain seq x y z
N MET A 1 -4.83 10.63 29.93
CA MET A 1 -5.44 9.94 28.78
C MET A 1 -4.77 10.55 27.54
N ARG A 2 -3.96 9.79 26.78
CA ARG A 2 -3.33 10.30 25.57
C ARG A 2 -4.42 10.36 24.50
N GLU A 3 -4.76 11.55 24.01
CA GLU A 3 -5.49 11.70 22.76
C GLU A 3 -4.55 11.22 21.64
N MET A 4 -4.73 9.98 21.22
CA MET A 4 -4.11 9.46 20.00
C MET A 4 -4.81 10.15 18.84
N SER A 5 -4.02 10.87 18.03
CA SER A 5 -4.54 11.56 16.84
C SER A 5 -5.31 10.55 15.98
N THR A 6 -6.61 10.77 15.82
CA THR A 6 -7.46 9.98 14.92
C THR A 6 -7.42 10.52 13.49
N ASP A 7 -6.49 11.43 13.18
CA ASP A 7 -6.34 12.06 11.86
C ASP A 7 -5.66 11.14 10.83
N TYR A 8 -5.99 9.84 10.85
CA TYR A 8 -5.65 8.89 9.80
C TYR A 8 -6.42 9.14 8.50
N SER A 9 -6.92 10.36 8.26
CA SER A 9 -7.60 10.72 7.01
C SER A 9 -6.62 10.55 5.84
N GLY A 10 -6.76 9.45 5.11
CA GLY A 10 -5.89 9.10 3.98
C GLY A 10 -4.59 8.36 4.36
N ARG A 11 -4.48 7.79 5.58
CA ARG A 11 -3.32 6.99 6.00
C ARG A 11 -3.74 5.69 6.69
N CYS A 12 -2.92 4.66 6.57
CA CYS A 12 -3.14 3.39 7.27
C CYS A 12 -2.85 3.53 8.77
N GLY A 13 -3.76 3.04 9.63
CA GLY A 13 -3.58 3.08 11.10
C GLY A 13 -2.45 2.19 11.63
N ASN A 14 -1.97 1.22 10.83
CA ASN A 14 -0.90 0.30 11.21
C ASN A 14 0.49 0.73 10.69
N CYS A 15 0.64 0.97 9.38
CA CYS A 15 1.94 1.30 8.78
C CYS A 15 2.08 2.76 8.32
N HIS A 16 1.05 3.59 8.50
CA HIS A 16 1.05 5.01 8.10
C HIS A 16 1.23 5.31 6.60
N GLU A 17 1.29 4.29 5.74
CA GLU A 17 1.33 4.51 4.29
C GLU A 17 0.08 5.23 3.79
N PRO A 18 0.20 6.07 2.74
CA PRO A 18 -0.93 6.77 2.15
C PRO A 18 -1.97 5.79 1.57
N MET A 19 -3.23 6.03 1.90
CA MET A 19 -4.39 5.33 1.36
C MET A 19 -5.19 6.29 0.47
N ARG A 20 -5.63 5.81 -0.71
CA ARG A 20 -6.54 6.59 -1.59
C ARG A 20 -7.93 6.63 -0.96
N ASP A 21 -8.76 7.62 -1.28
CA ASP A 21 -10.05 7.82 -0.59
C ASP A 21 -10.95 6.58 -0.54
N ASN A 22 -10.95 5.77 -1.59
CA ASN A 22 -11.80 4.56 -1.70
C ASN A 22 -11.11 3.26 -1.27
N ASP A 23 -9.83 3.27 -0.88
CA ASP A 23 -9.12 2.06 -0.46
C ASP A 23 -9.74 1.54 0.86
N LEU A 24 -10.28 0.31 0.84
CA LEU A 24 -10.83 -0.37 2.02
C LEU A 24 -9.74 -1.03 2.86
N PHE A 25 -8.64 -1.43 2.22
CA PHE A 25 -7.49 -2.07 2.86
C PHE A 25 -6.19 -1.37 2.46
N CYS A 26 -5.21 -1.37 3.37
CA CYS A 26 -3.87 -0.88 3.06
C CYS A 26 -3.17 -1.79 2.05
N ARG A 27 -2.73 -1.22 0.93
CA ARG A 27 -2.06 -1.95 -0.16
C ARG A 27 -0.72 -2.56 0.24
N TYR A 28 -0.10 -2.09 1.33
CA TYR A 28 1.25 -2.47 1.75
C TYR A 28 1.28 -3.45 2.92
N CYS A 29 0.38 -3.31 3.89
CA CYS A 29 0.32 -4.18 5.07
C CYS A 29 -1.00 -4.97 5.23
N GLY A 30 -2.02 -4.68 4.42
CA GLY A 30 -3.30 -5.39 4.44
C GLY A 30 -4.27 -4.96 5.55
N THR A 31 -3.88 -4.03 6.43
CA THR A 31 -4.76 -3.56 7.51
C THR A 31 -6.02 -2.87 6.94
N PRO A 32 -7.23 -3.18 7.46
CA PRO A 32 -8.46 -2.49 7.08
C PRO A 32 -8.42 -0.99 7.39
N ARG A 33 -9.12 -0.18 6.59
CA ARG A 33 -9.26 1.26 6.85
C ARG A 33 -9.94 1.49 8.21
N GLY A 34 -9.36 2.38 9.00
CA GLY A 34 -9.86 2.72 10.34
C GLY A 34 -9.41 1.75 11.44
N GLU A 35 -8.63 0.73 11.10
CA GLU A 35 -8.02 -0.19 12.04
C GLU A 35 -6.48 -0.04 12.08
N GLY A 36 -5.87 -0.65 13.10
CA GLY A 36 -4.43 -0.72 13.30
C GLY A 36 -3.95 0.09 14.49
N ASP A 37 -2.91 -0.44 15.15
CA ASP A 37 -2.12 0.28 16.15
C ASP A 37 -0.73 0.53 15.54
N PHE A 38 -0.36 1.79 15.32
CA PHE A 38 0.92 2.10 14.67
C PHE A 38 2.11 1.60 15.50
N LEU A 39 2.82 0.61 14.96
CA LEU A 39 4.02 0.03 15.55
C LEU A 39 5.24 0.39 14.69
N PRO A 40 6.06 1.40 15.07
CA PRO A 40 7.08 1.97 14.20
C PRO A 40 8.16 0.99 13.74
N TYR A 41 8.34 -0.13 14.45
CA TYR A 41 9.36 -1.14 14.18
C TYR A 41 8.99 -2.14 13.08
N GLU A 42 7.75 -2.14 12.58
CA GLU A 42 7.32 -3.05 11.50
C GLU A 42 7.46 -2.44 10.09
N ASN A 43 7.95 -1.21 10.00
CA ASN A 43 8.11 -0.52 8.71
C ASN A 43 9.33 -1.06 7.95
N ILE A 44 9.08 -1.62 6.77
CA ILE A 44 10.13 -2.13 5.87
C ILE A 44 10.83 -0.93 5.20
N ASN A 45 12.15 -0.88 5.29
CA ASN A 45 12.96 0.10 4.58
C ASN A 45 12.92 -0.18 3.07
N CYS A 46 12.48 0.80 2.26
CA CYS A 46 12.42 0.67 0.80
C CYS A 46 13.41 1.62 0.13
N CYS A 47 13.92 1.22 -1.04
CA CYS A 47 14.86 2.02 -1.81
C CYS A 47 14.17 3.30 -2.32
N VAL A 48 14.71 4.46 -1.94
CA VAL A 48 14.21 5.78 -2.37
C VAL A 48 14.51 6.06 -3.86
N TYR A 49 15.50 5.39 -4.42
CA TYR A 49 16.01 5.64 -5.77
C TYR A 49 15.96 4.38 -6.64
N GLY A 50 15.79 4.58 -7.94
CA GLY A 50 15.79 3.54 -8.97
C GLY A 50 15.38 4.09 -10.33
N PRO A 51 15.42 3.29 -11.41
CA PRO A 51 14.87 3.69 -12.70
C PRO A 51 13.35 3.93 -12.58
N PRO A 52 12.75 4.74 -13.48
CA PRO A 52 11.30 4.86 -13.54
C PRO A 52 10.70 3.52 -13.96
N MET A 53 9.85 2.97 -13.10
CA MET A 53 9.16 1.70 -13.31
C MET A 53 7.66 1.91 -13.36
N VAL A 54 6.99 1.23 -14.29
CA VAL A 54 5.55 0.95 -14.23
C VAL A 54 5.36 -0.42 -13.59
N THR A 55 4.65 -0.45 -12.48
CA THR A 55 4.29 -1.67 -11.75
C THR A 55 2.80 -1.92 -11.89
N THR A 56 2.43 -3.09 -12.41
CA THR A 56 1.04 -3.56 -12.50
C THR A 56 0.79 -4.54 -11.38
N HIS A 57 -0.21 -4.26 -10.54
CA HIS A 57 -0.68 -5.20 -9.52
C HIS A 57 -2.05 -5.73 -9.91
N THR A 58 -2.25 -7.05 -9.73
CA THR A 58 -3.53 -7.72 -9.98
C THR A 58 -3.87 -8.60 -8.79
N CYS A 59 -5.05 -8.38 -8.20
CA CYS A 59 -5.54 -9.21 -7.10
C CYS A 59 -5.79 -10.63 -7.57
N THR A 60 -5.32 -11.61 -6.81
CA THR A 60 -5.51 -13.03 -7.12
C THR A 60 -6.91 -13.55 -6.79
N ASP A 61 -7.72 -12.76 -6.08
CA ASP A 61 -9.04 -13.16 -5.59
C ASP A 61 -10.18 -12.42 -6.32
N CYS A 62 -10.23 -11.09 -6.22
CA CYS A 62 -11.30 -10.30 -6.85
C CYS A 62 -11.00 -9.84 -8.29
N GLY A 63 -9.76 -10.01 -8.77
CA GLY A 63 -9.35 -9.61 -10.12
C GLY A 63 -9.12 -8.10 -10.33
N TYR A 64 -9.30 -7.27 -9.30
CA TYR A 64 -9.00 -5.84 -9.37
C TYR A 64 -7.52 -5.60 -9.72
N SER A 65 -7.26 -4.73 -10.69
CA SER A 65 -5.90 -4.40 -11.13
C SER A 65 -5.64 -2.91 -11.17
N TRP A 66 -4.41 -2.51 -10.88
CA TRP A 66 -4.00 -1.11 -10.91
C TRP A 66 -2.53 -0.98 -11.30
N ASN A 67 -2.19 0.20 -11.83
CA ASN A 67 -0.83 0.54 -12.21
C ASN A 67 -0.26 1.63 -11.31
N VAL A 68 1.04 1.53 -11.00
CA VAL A 68 1.80 2.52 -10.25
C VAL A 68 3.06 2.89 -11.02
N ARG A 69 3.34 4.19 -11.13
CA ARG A 69 4.62 4.68 -11.67
C ARG A 69 5.46 5.24 -10.53
N ARG A 70 6.61 4.62 -10.26
CA ARG A 70 7.55 5.04 -9.20
C ARG A 70 8.99 4.72 -9.58
N LEU A 71 9.93 5.42 -8.96
CA LEU A 71 11.35 5.07 -9.03
C LEU A 71 11.58 3.77 -8.26
N GLY A 72 12.22 2.79 -8.88
CA GLY A 72 12.53 1.50 -8.24
C GLY A 72 11.35 0.54 -8.07
N GLY A 73 10.18 0.86 -8.63
CA GLY A 73 8.97 0.03 -8.56
C GLY A 73 8.05 0.33 -7.37
N ASP A 74 6.91 -0.35 -7.33
CA ASP A 74 5.98 -0.33 -6.19
C ASP A 74 5.95 -1.70 -5.49
N ASN A 75 5.83 -1.68 -4.17
CA ASN A 75 5.88 -2.87 -3.32
C ASN A 75 4.53 -3.20 -2.68
N ALA A 76 3.41 -2.76 -3.25
CA ALA A 76 2.09 -3.19 -2.80
C ALA A 76 1.97 -4.72 -2.85
N ARG A 77 1.44 -5.28 -1.76
CA ARG A 77 1.28 -6.73 -1.53
C ARG A 77 -0.18 -7.16 -1.40
N PHE A 78 -1.08 -6.21 -1.12
CA PHE A 78 -2.47 -6.49 -0.79
C PHE A 78 -3.41 -5.66 -1.67
N CYS A 79 -4.56 -6.24 -1.99
CA CYS A 79 -5.63 -5.62 -2.75
C CYS A 79 -6.31 -4.53 -1.92
N PRO A 80 -6.51 -3.32 -2.44
CA PRO A 80 -7.22 -2.27 -1.72
C PRO A 80 -8.72 -2.54 -1.56
N GLU A 81 -9.31 -3.41 -2.39
CA GLU A 81 -10.75 -3.71 -2.38
C GLU A 81 -11.10 -4.84 -1.40
N CYS A 82 -10.30 -5.90 -1.34
CA CYS A 82 -10.63 -7.10 -0.55
C CYS A 82 -9.54 -7.56 0.43
N GLY A 83 -8.36 -6.93 0.42
CA GLY A 83 -7.25 -7.30 1.31
C GLY A 83 -6.48 -8.56 0.90
N SER A 84 -6.90 -9.29 -0.15
CA SER A 84 -6.19 -10.47 -0.64
C SER A 84 -4.83 -10.14 -1.29
N PRO A 85 -3.88 -11.09 -1.32
CA PRO A 85 -2.59 -10.88 -1.97
C PRO A 85 -2.71 -10.51 -3.46
N VAL A 86 -1.67 -9.87 -3.99
CA VAL A 86 -1.59 -9.50 -5.41
C VAL A 86 -0.40 -10.12 -6.12
N SER A 87 -0.58 -10.39 -7.41
CA SER A 87 0.50 -10.63 -8.35
C SER A 87 1.03 -9.29 -8.87
N THR A 88 2.34 -9.20 -9.09
CA THR A 88 3.02 -7.95 -9.47
C THR A 88 3.89 -8.16 -10.71
N GLU A 89 3.71 -7.31 -11.70
CA GLU A 89 4.54 -7.24 -12.91
C GLU A 89 5.26 -5.89 -12.98
N LEU A 90 6.56 -5.90 -13.28
CA LEU A 90 7.43 -4.72 -13.33
C LEU A 90 7.92 -4.49 -14.76
N LYS A 91 7.79 -3.25 -15.25
CA LYS A 91 8.31 -2.83 -16.57
C LYS A 91 9.01 -1.47 -16.45
N GLU A 92 10.14 -1.31 -17.10
CA GLU A 92 10.83 -0.02 -17.19
C GLU A 92 10.03 0.96 -18.07
N ASP A 93 9.94 2.21 -17.62
CA ASP A 93 9.27 3.32 -18.34
C ASP A 93 10.36 4.13 -19.07
N TRP A 94 10.79 3.65 -20.23
CA TRP A 94 11.80 4.29 -21.10
C TRP A 94 11.25 5.48 -21.88
#